data_AF-A0A843GEI1-F1
#
_entry.id   AF-A0A843GEI1-F1
#
_cell.length_a   1.000
_cell.length_b   1.000
_cell.length_c   1.000
_cell.angle_alpha   90.00
_cell.angle_beta   90.00
_cell.angle_gamma   90.00
#
_symmetry.space_group_name_H-M   'P 1'
#
loop_
_entity.id
_entity.type
_entity.pdbx_description
1 polymer ?
#
loop_
_entity_poly.entity_id
_entity_poly.type
_entity_poly.pdbx_seq_one_letter_code
_entity_poly.pdbx_strand_id
1 'polypeptide(L)'
;MIPWNIKYPTQNGEMINLDWIISEVKRLNQNMDELEQRVLAAALAATKEYVDEEVSDLRTDFNNLSDEVANLRLYFDQKIAELQTQYDTFVRAVDNSIDRLVHRIESYEEYMREAIIGLNASMDVKIANNNIYILDKVAEGIVNVKVINYFTGQLVTVQDMFNTLAELHLDNPITYTEVASAAITYADLRDLNMTYTELAIKGKSFINP
;
A
#
# COMPACT_ATOMS: atom_id res chain seq x y z
N MET A 1 106.67 15.39 -7.47
CA MET A 1 107.35 16.70 -7.37
C MET A 1 107.45 17.28 -8.77
N ILE A 2 106.69 18.34 -9.07
CA ILE A 2 106.83 19.06 -10.34
C ILE A 2 107.96 20.08 -10.14
N PRO A 3 109.04 20.06 -10.94
CA PRO A 3 110.14 20.98 -10.76
C PRO A 3 109.70 22.36 -11.26
N TRP A 4 109.50 23.30 -10.34
CA TRP A 4 109.31 24.71 -10.66
C TRP A 4 110.64 25.30 -11.12
N ASN A 5 110.89 25.28 -12.42
CA ASN A 5 112.01 26.00 -13.04
C ASN A 5 111.58 27.44 -13.34
N ILE A 6 111.61 28.30 -12.33
CA ILE A 6 111.34 29.74 -12.49
C ILE A 6 112.64 30.40 -12.97
N LYS A 7 112.76 30.62 -14.29
CA LYS A 7 113.79 31.51 -14.85
C LYS A 7 113.35 32.96 -14.64
N TYR A 8 113.93 33.64 -13.67
CA TYR A 8 113.73 35.09 -13.52
C TYR A 8 114.46 35.84 -14.66
N PRO A 9 113.82 36.79 -15.37
CA PRO A 9 114.45 37.50 -16.46
C PRO A 9 115.13 38.73 -15.89
N THR A 10 116.43 38.61 -15.65
CA THR A 10 117.27 39.75 -15.32
C THR A 10 117.97 40.21 -16.58
N GLN A 11 118.04 41.53 -16.79
CA GLN A 11 118.65 42.07 -18.01
C GLN A 11 120.19 42.09 -17.95
N ASN A 12 120.79 41.81 -16.78
CA ASN A 12 122.22 41.59 -16.54
C ASN A 12 122.49 41.18 -15.06
N GLY A 13 121.70 40.25 -14.49
CA GLY A 13 121.93 39.73 -13.13
C GLY A 13 121.47 40.61 -11.94
N GLU A 14 121.25 41.92 -12.12
CA GLU A 14 120.93 42.82 -10.99
C GLU A 14 119.62 43.64 -11.13
N MET A 15 119.01 43.72 -12.32
CA MET A 15 117.76 44.46 -12.53
C MET A 15 116.67 43.61 -13.21
N ILE A 16 115.46 43.70 -12.67
CA ILE A 16 114.25 43.03 -13.14
C ILE A 16 113.84 43.59 -14.51
N ASN A 17 113.56 42.71 -15.48
CA ASN A 17 113.06 43.10 -16.80
C ASN A 17 111.55 43.44 -16.73
N LEU A 18 111.23 44.73 -16.88
CA LEU A 18 109.85 45.24 -16.82
C LEU A 18 108.97 44.78 -18.00
N ASP A 19 109.54 44.60 -19.20
CA ASP A 19 108.78 44.13 -20.37
C ASP A 19 108.30 42.70 -20.19
N TRP A 20 109.13 41.85 -19.56
CA TRP A 20 108.73 40.50 -19.20
C TRP A 20 107.59 40.51 -18.17
N ILE A 21 107.69 41.33 -17.12
CA ILE A 21 106.61 41.48 -16.13
C ILE A 21 105.31 41.90 -16.82
N ILE A 22 105.36 42.90 -17.71
CA ILE A 22 104.17 43.36 -18.44
C ILE A 22 103.58 42.23 -19.31
N SER A 23 104.40 41.43 -19.98
CA SER A 23 103.93 40.29 -20.77
C SER A 23 103.28 39.19 -19.92
N GLU A 24 103.82 38.95 -18.73
CA GLU A 24 103.33 37.94 -17.79
C GLU A 24 102.01 38.39 -17.14
N VAL A 25 101.88 39.66 -16.78
CA VAL A 25 100.62 40.26 -16.31
C VAL A 25 99.53 40.18 -17.40
N LYS A 26 99.86 40.46 -18.66
CA LYS A 26 98.92 40.31 -19.78
C LYS A 26 98.46 38.88 -19.95
N ARG A 27 99.38 37.91 -19.85
CA ARG A 27 99.07 36.48 -19.90
C ARG A 27 98.17 36.04 -18.75
N LEU A 28 98.46 36.51 -17.53
CA LEU A 28 97.63 36.23 -16.35
C LEU A 28 96.21 36.77 -16.52
N ASN A 29 96.05 37.99 -17.04
CA ASN A 29 94.73 38.56 -17.32
C ASN A 29 93.96 37.72 -18.34
N GLN A 30 94.60 37.31 -19.44
CA GLN A 30 93.97 36.44 -20.43
C GLN A 30 93.54 35.09 -19.83
N ASN A 31 94.42 34.45 -19.04
CA ASN A 31 94.08 33.21 -18.34
C ASN A 31 92.95 33.40 -17.33
N MET A 32 92.85 34.58 -16.70
CA MET A 32 91.79 34.90 -15.75
C MET A 32 90.45 35.08 -16.47
N ASP A 33 90.42 35.75 -17.62
CA ASP A 33 89.23 35.89 -18.46
C ASP A 33 88.74 34.52 -18.97
N GLU A 34 89.67 33.67 -19.40
CA GLU A 34 89.35 32.29 -19.82
C GLU A 34 88.82 31.44 -18.65
N LEU A 35 89.39 31.60 -17.46
CA LEU A 35 88.93 30.91 -16.26
C LEU A 35 87.52 31.36 -15.87
N GLU A 36 87.24 32.66 -15.90
CA GLU A 36 85.92 33.22 -15.62
C GLU A 36 84.86 32.66 -16.58
N GLN A 37 85.16 32.64 -17.88
CA GLN A 37 84.28 32.06 -18.89
C GLN A 37 84.02 30.56 -18.64
N ARG A 38 85.05 29.79 -18.27
CA ARG A 38 84.92 28.37 -17.97
C ARG A 38 84.08 28.12 -16.71
N VAL A 39 84.26 28.93 -15.68
CA VAL A 39 83.47 28.83 -14.43
C VAL A 39 82.01 29.18 -14.71
N LEU A 40 81.73 30.25 -15.46
CA LEU A 40 80.37 30.63 -15.86
C LEU A 40 79.71 29.55 -16.71
N ALA A 41 80.41 29.00 -17.70
CA ALA A 41 79.89 27.93 -18.55
C ALA A 41 79.57 26.66 -17.73
N ALA A 42 80.45 26.29 -16.79
CA ALA A 42 80.23 25.15 -15.91
C ALA A 42 79.04 25.36 -14.96
N ALA A 43 78.91 26.56 -14.36
CA ALA A 43 77.79 26.91 -13.50
C ALA A 43 76.46 26.91 -14.27
N LEU A 44 76.45 27.43 -15.49
CA LEU A 44 75.27 27.43 -16.36
C LEU A 44 74.86 26.00 -16.75
N ALA A 45 75.83 25.15 -17.11
CA ALA A 45 75.56 23.75 -17.45
C ALA A 45 74.95 22.99 -16.27
N ALA A 46 75.53 23.12 -15.08
CA ALA A 46 75.01 22.46 -13.88
C ALA A 46 73.60 22.95 -13.50
N THR A 47 73.34 24.26 -13.62
CA THR A 47 72.00 24.83 -13.34
C THR A 47 70.97 24.33 -14.35
N LYS A 48 71.35 24.25 -15.63
CA LYS A 48 70.47 23.76 -16.68
C LYS A 48 70.12 22.29 -16.48
N GLU A 49 71.10 21.45 -16.16
CA GLU A 49 70.88 20.03 -15.86
C GLU A 49 69.91 19.84 -14.70
N TYR A 50 70.13 20.55 -13.59
CA TYR A 50 69.23 20.53 -12.44
C TYR A 50 67.79 20.98 -12.81
N VAL A 51 67.66 22.09 -13.55
CA VAL A 51 66.35 22.59 -13.98
C VAL A 51 65.65 21.62 -14.95
N ASP A 52 66.39 21.02 -15.87
CA ASP A 52 65.85 20.06 -16.83
C ASP A 52 65.34 18.79 -16.12
N GLU A 53 66.05 18.31 -15.09
CA GLU A 53 65.63 17.18 -14.23
C GLU A 53 64.36 17.51 -13.45
N GLU A 54 64.33 18.62 -12.71
CA GLU A 54 63.15 19.05 -11.93
C GLU A 54 61.92 19.27 -12.83
N VAL A 55 62.09 19.84 -14.02
CA VAL A 55 61.00 20.01 -14.99
C VAL A 55 60.52 18.67 -15.53
N SER A 56 61.42 17.70 -15.71
CA SER A 56 61.06 16.34 -16.14
C SER A 56 60.24 15.62 -15.07
N ASP A 57 60.62 15.75 -13.81
CA ASP A 57 59.91 15.14 -12.67
C ASP A 57 58.53 15.76 -12.49
N LEU A 58 58.42 17.10 -12.52
CA LEU A 58 57.13 17.79 -12.44
C LEU A 58 56.19 17.41 -13.59
N ARG A 59 56.71 17.20 -14.80
CA ARG A 59 55.89 16.72 -15.94
C ARG A 59 55.37 15.32 -15.69
N THR A 60 56.19 14.46 -15.10
CA THR A 60 55.80 13.09 -14.75
C THR A 60 54.69 13.10 -13.70
N ASP A 61 54.87 13.86 -12.63
CA ASP A 61 53.86 14.01 -11.56
C ASP A 61 52.56 14.60 -12.10
N PHE A 62 52.65 15.60 -12.97
CA PHE A 62 51.47 16.20 -13.60
C PHE A 62 50.70 15.19 -14.47
N ASN A 63 51.41 14.38 -15.25
CA ASN A 63 50.79 13.34 -16.07
C ASN A 63 50.11 12.28 -15.19
N ASN A 64 50.77 11.83 -14.12
CA ASN A 64 50.19 10.90 -13.16
C ASN A 64 48.91 11.45 -12.52
N LEU A 65 48.94 12.71 -12.07
CA LEU A 65 47.76 13.38 -11.50
C LEU A 65 46.64 13.51 -12.53
N SER A 66 46.97 13.85 -13.78
CA SER A 66 46.00 13.94 -14.87
C SER A 66 45.30 12.59 -15.10
N ASP A 67 46.06 11.49 -15.06
CA ASP A 67 45.52 10.13 -15.20
C ASP A 67 44.64 9.74 -14.00
N GLU A 68 45.04 10.08 -12.78
CA GLU A 68 44.23 9.87 -11.57
C GLU A 68 42.90 10.62 -11.63
N VAL A 69 42.91 11.89 -12.06
CA VAL A 69 41.70 12.70 -12.22
C VAL A 69 40.79 12.11 -13.30
N ALA A 70 41.35 11.64 -14.42
CA ALA A 70 40.59 10.97 -15.47
C ALA A 70 39.91 9.70 -14.96
N ASN A 71 40.63 8.88 -14.20
CA ASN A 71 40.10 7.66 -13.59
C ASN A 71 39.01 7.95 -12.55
N LEU A 72 39.20 8.98 -11.72
CA LEU A 72 38.20 9.40 -10.73
C LEU A 72 36.90 9.86 -11.41
N ARG A 73 37.02 10.61 -12.52
CA ARG A 73 35.86 11.02 -13.31
C ARG A 73 35.09 9.82 -13.85
N LEU A 74 35.78 8.84 -14.45
CA LEU A 74 35.16 7.61 -14.94
C LEU A 74 34.45 6.85 -13.82
N TYR A 75 35.07 6.76 -12.64
CA TYR A 75 34.47 6.14 -11.47
C TYR A 75 33.17 6.84 -11.05
N PHE A 76 33.16 8.17 -10.98
CA PHE A 76 31.95 8.92 -10.64
C PHE A 76 30.86 8.79 -11.70
N ASP A 77 31.21 8.83 -12.99
CA ASP A 77 30.25 8.65 -14.08
C ASP A 77 29.57 7.27 -13.98
N GLN A 78 30.33 6.21 -13.68
CA GLN A 78 29.79 4.87 -13.42
C GLN A 78 28.87 4.85 -12.20
N LYS A 79 29.29 5.46 -11.08
CA LYS A 79 28.48 5.49 -9.86
C LYS A 79 27.18 6.27 -10.02
N ILE A 80 27.19 7.34 -10.79
CA ILE A 80 25.98 8.11 -11.13
C ILE A 80 25.02 7.23 -11.94
N ALA A 81 25.51 6.52 -12.96
CA ALA A 81 24.68 5.62 -13.77
C ALA A 81 24.10 4.45 -12.96
N GLU A 82 24.89 3.85 -12.05
CA GLU A 82 24.42 2.83 -11.12
C GLU A 82 23.29 3.36 -10.22
N LEU A 83 23.48 4.54 -9.63
CA LEU A 83 22.48 5.17 -8.76
C LEU A 83 21.18 5.48 -9.52
N GLN A 84 21.26 5.97 -10.75
CA GLN A 84 20.09 6.22 -11.60
C GLN A 84 19.32 4.92 -11.86
N THR A 85 20.03 3.83 -12.17
CA THR A 85 19.40 2.51 -12.41
C THR A 85 18.72 1.97 -11.15
N GLN A 86 19.37 2.10 -9.98
CA GLN A 86 18.79 1.70 -8.71
C GLN A 86 17.55 2.52 -8.35
N TYR A 87 17.61 3.83 -8.59
CA TYR A 87 16.49 4.74 -8.37
C TYR A 87 15.27 4.37 -9.23
N ASP A 88 15.48 4.15 -10.54
CA ASP A 88 14.39 3.75 -11.44
C ASP A 88 13.77 2.40 -11.04
N THR A 89 14.61 1.47 -10.60
CA THR A 89 14.15 0.16 -10.10
C THR A 89 13.32 0.31 -8.83
N PHE A 90 13.76 1.17 -7.91
CA PHE A 90 13.04 1.47 -6.68
C PHE A 90 11.68 2.11 -6.97
N VAL A 91 11.62 3.14 -7.82
CA VAL A 91 10.37 3.80 -8.21
C VAL A 91 9.39 2.80 -8.79
N ARG A 92 9.83 1.96 -9.75
CA ARG A 92 8.96 0.91 -10.31
C ARG A 92 8.47 -0.09 -9.27
N ALA A 93 9.31 -0.45 -8.29
CA ALA A 93 8.90 -1.37 -7.23
C ALA A 93 7.81 -0.75 -6.32
N VAL A 94 7.94 0.54 -6.02
CA VAL A 94 6.96 1.32 -5.25
C VAL A 94 5.65 1.43 -6.03
N ASP A 95 5.69 1.84 -7.30
CA ASP A 95 4.50 1.99 -8.15
C ASP A 95 3.72 0.67 -8.25
N ASN A 96 4.42 -0.44 -8.55
CA ASN A 96 3.81 -1.76 -8.57
C ASN A 96 3.19 -2.17 -7.22
N SER A 97 3.74 -1.70 -6.11
CA SER A 97 3.18 -1.97 -4.78
C SER A 97 1.92 -1.14 -4.52
N ILE A 98 1.91 0.11 -4.96
CA ILE A 98 0.74 0.99 -4.88
C ILE A 98 -0.40 0.41 -5.71
N ASP A 99 -0.15 0.02 -6.96
CA ASP A 99 -1.16 -0.58 -7.84
C ASP A 99 -1.80 -1.85 -7.24
N ARG A 100 -0.97 -2.72 -6.64
CA ARG A 100 -1.46 -3.91 -5.94
C ARG A 100 -2.33 -3.57 -4.73
N LEU A 101 -1.99 -2.51 -3.99
CA LEU A 101 -2.80 -2.06 -2.85
C LEU A 101 -4.14 -1.49 -3.32
N VAL A 102 -4.14 -0.70 -4.39
CA VAL A 102 -5.36 -0.16 -5.00
C VAL A 102 -6.30 -1.29 -5.42
N HIS A 103 -5.82 -2.27 -6.18
CA HIS A 103 -6.66 -3.41 -6.59
C HIS A 103 -7.19 -4.25 -5.42
N ARG A 104 -6.40 -4.38 -4.34
CA ARG A 104 -6.88 -5.07 -3.12
C ARG A 104 -7.98 -4.28 -2.42
N ILE A 105 -7.86 -2.95 -2.36
CA ILE A 105 -8.90 -2.08 -1.80
C ILE A 105 -10.18 -2.21 -2.61
N GLU A 106 -10.10 -2.08 -3.94
CA GLU A 106 -11.26 -2.23 -4.84
C GLU A 106 -11.95 -3.59 -4.65
N SER A 107 -11.16 -4.67 -4.53
CA SER A 107 -11.69 -6.01 -4.29
C SER A 107 -12.39 -6.13 -2.92
N TYR A 108 -11.86 -5.47 -1.89
CA TYR A 108 -12.50 -5.46 -0.57
C TYR A 108 -13.77 -4.60 -0.53
N GLU A 109 -13.82 -3.50 -1.26
CA GLU A 109 -15.03 -2.70 -1.39
C GLU A 109 -16.16 -3.51 -2.02
N GLU A 110 -15.86 -4.26 -3.08
CA GLU A 110 -16.85 -5.13 -3.73
C GLU A 110 -17.30 -6.26 -2.81
N TYR A 111 -16.37 -6.93 -2.13
CA TYR A 111 -16.70 -7.96 -1.14
C TYR A 111 -17.60 -7.42 -0.02
N MET A 112 -17.30 -6.22 0.50
CA MET A 112 -18.11 -5.60 1.55
C MET A 112 -19.51 -5.23 1.04
N ARG A 113 -19.63 -4.73 -0.19
CA ARG A 113 -20.92 -4.43 -0.81
C ARG A 113 -21.78 -5.68 -0.92
N GLU A 114 -21.23 -6.77 -1.46
CA GLU A 114 -21.93 -8.05 -1.58
C GLU A 114 -22.33 -8.62 -0.21
N ALA A 115 -21.45 -8.52 0.79
CA ALA A 115 -21.75 -8.95 2.15
C ALA A 115 -22.92 -8.16 2.76
N ILE A 116 -22.98 -6.84 2.55
CA ILE A 116 -24.10 -6.00 3.03
C ILE A 116 -25.40 -6.37 2.34
N ILE A 117 -25.39 -6.58 1.02
CA ILE A 117 -26.58 -7.00 0.25
C ILE A 117 -27.09 -8.34 0.79
N GLY A 118 -26.20 -9.33 0.98
CA GLY A 118 -26.55 -10.63 1.54
C GLY A 118 -27.09 -10.57 2.96
N LEU A 119 -26.50 -9.72 3.81
CA LEU A 119 -26.98 -9.49 5.18
C LEU A 119 -28.37 -8.88 5.19
N ASN A 120 -28.64 -7.88 4.36
CA ASN A 120 -29.95 -7.25 4.25
C ASN A 120 -31.01 -8.26 3.79
N ALA A 121 -30.72 -9.04 2.74
CA ALA A 121 -31.63 -10.08 2.27
C ALA A 121 -31.91 -11.13 3.37
N SER A 122 -30.89 -11.55 4.12
CA SER A 122 -31.06 -12.48 5.25
C SER A 122 -31.88 -11.87 6.40
N MET A 123 -31.66 -10.59 6.71
CA MET A 123 -32.41 -9.86 7.73
C MET A 123 -33.88 -9.71 7.35
N ASP A 124 -34.18 -9.35 6.10
CA ASP A 124 -35.56 -9.21 5.60
C ASP A 124 -36.34 -10.52 5.77
N VAL A 125 -35.72 -11.66 5.43
CA VAL A 125 -36.30 -12.99 5.65
C VAL A 125 -36.55 -13.27 7.14
N LYS A 126 -35.58 -12.93 8.01
CA LYS A 126 -35.73 -13.12 9.46
C LYS A 126 -36.83 -12.23 10.03
N ILE A 127 -36.96 -10.99 9.57
CA ILE A 127 -38.03 -10.07 9.97
C ILE A 127 -39.39 -10.64 9.53
N ALA A 128 -39.51 -11.10 8.29
CA ALA A 128 -40.74 -11.71 7.78
C ALA A 128 -41.14 -12.93 8.61
N ASN A 129 -40.20 -13.84 8.88
CA ASN A 129 -40.44 -15.02 9.71
C ASN A 129 -40.82 -14.66 11.15
N ASN A 130 -40.17 -13.65 11.74
CA ASN A 130 -40.50 -13.17 13.07
C ASN A 130 -41.92 -12.55 13.13
N ASN A 131 -42.31 -11.80 12.11
CA ASN A 131 -43.67 -11.24 12.02
C ASN A 131 -44.73 -12.36 11.95
N ILE A 132 -44.48 -13.42 11.17
CA ILE A 132 -45.36 -14.59 11.13
C ILE A 132 -45.47 -15.24 12.52
N TYR A 133 -44.33 -15.44 13.19
CA TYR A 133 -44.31 -16.02 14.54
C TYR A 133 -45.10 -15.17 15.55
N ILE A 134 -44.95 -13.83 15.52
CA ILE A 134 -45.69 -12.93 16.38
C ILE A 134 -47.19 -13.04 16.11
N LEU A 135 -47.62 -13.05 14.84
CA LEU A 135 -49.03 -13.19 14.48
C LEU A 135 -49.62 -14.51 14.98
N ASP A 136 -48.89 -15.62 14.81
CA ASP A 136 -49.29 -16.93 15.29
C ASP A 136 -49.46 -16.95 16.82
N LYS A 137 -48.49 -16.40 17.55
CA LYS A 137 -48.54 -16.29 19.03
C LYS A 137 -49.66 -15.36 19.51
N VAL A 138 -49.94 -14.27 18.79
CA VAL A 138 -51.07 -13.39 19.10
C VAL A 138 -52.40 -14.12 18.86
N ALA A 139 -52.53 -14.88 17.77
CA ALA A 139 -53.72 -15.66 17.48
C ALA A 139 -53.99 -16.73 18.55
N GLU A 140 -52.96 -17.47 18.97
CA GLU A 140 -53.04 -18.42 20.10
C GLU A 140 -53.52 -17.72 21.40
N GLY A 141 -53.04 -16.50 21.65
CA GLY A 141 -53.44 -15.71 22.82
C GLY A 141 -54.90 -15.26 22.78
N ILE A 142 -55.40 -14.86 21.62
CA ILE A 142 -56.79 -14.35 21.45
C ILE A 142 -57.82 -15.47 21.66
N VAL A 143 -57.56 -16.68 21.18
CA VAL A 143 -58.47 -17.84 21.38
C VAL A 143 -58.68 -18.13 22.88
N ASN A 144 -57.68 -17.84 23.70
CA ASN A 144 -57.72 -18.10 25.14
C ASN A 144 -58.28 -16.94 25.98
N VAL A 145 -58.76 -15.85 25.35
CA VAL A 145 -59.42 -14.76 26.08
C VAL A 145 -60.71 -15.29 26.69
N LYS A 146 -60.78 -15.23 28.02
CA LYS A 146 -61.97 -15.64 28.78
C LYS A 146 -62.83 -14.45 29.14
N VAL A 147 -64.13 -14.60 28.96
CA VAL A 147 -65.16 -13.66 29.38
C VAL A 147 -66.04 -14.32 30.43
N ILE A 148 -66.63 -13.51 31.32
CA ILE A 148 -67.60 -14.02 32.30
C ILE A 148 -68.89 -14.33 31.54
N ASN A 149 -69.32 -15.59 31.58
CA ASN A 149 -70.67 -15.96 31.18
C ASN A 149 -71.63 -15.47 32.26
N TYR A 150 -72.42 -14.44 31.95
CA TYR A 150 -73.35 -13.83 32.92
C TYR A 150 -74.51 -14.74 33.35
N PHE A 151 -74.76 -15.85 32.64
CA PHE A 151 -75.81 -16.81 33.00
C PHE A 151 -75.32 -17.86 34.01
N THR A 152 -74.04 -18.26 33.93
CA THR A 152 -73.47 -19.30 34.80
C THR A 152 -72.46 -18.76 35.82
N GLY A 153 -71.98 -17.54 35.66
CA GLY A 153 -70.95 -16.91 36.47
C GLY A 153 -69.53 -17.44 36.22
N GLN A 154 -69.34 -18.37 35.28
CA GLN A 154 -68.05 -18.99 34.99
C GLN A 154 -67.27 -18.22 33.91
N LEU A 155 -65.93 -18.27 33.99
CA LEU A 155 -65.05 -17.77 32.92
C LEU A 155 -64.98 -18.79 31.78
N VAL A 156 -65.53 -18.42 30.63
CA VAL A 156 -65.57 -19.24 29.41
C VAL A 156 -64.83 -18.53 28.28
N THR A 157 -64.44 -19.23 27.21
CA THR A 157 -63.83 -18.54 26.06
C THR A 157 -64.86 -17.64 25.36
N VAL A 158 -64.40 -16.64 24.61
CA VAL A 158 -65.31 -15.78 23.80
C VAL A 158 -66.17 -16.63 22.84
N GLN A 159 -65.59 -17.67 22.23
CA GLN A 159 -66.33 -18.58 21.35
C GLN A 159 -67.41 -19.36 22.11
N ASP A 160 -67.10 -19.88 23.30
CA ASP A 160 -68.09 -20.59 24.13
C ASP A 160 -69.22 -19.66 24.59
N MET A 161 -68.92 -18.38 24.85
CA MET A 161 -69.94 -17.39 25.16
C MET A 161 -70.85 -17.11 23.96
N PHE A 162 -70.30 -17.00 22.75
CA PHE A 162 -71.10 -16.88 21.52
C PHE A 162 -71.94 -18.14 21.27
N ASN A 163 -71.41 -19.34 21.52
CA ASN A 163 -72.17 -20.58 21.43
C ASN A 163 -73.34 -20.59 22.42
N THR A 164 -73.10 -20.19 23.67
CA THR A 164 -74.15 -20.08 24.70
C THR A 164 -75.23 -19.07 24.29
N LEU A 165 -74.85 -17.89 23.80
CA LEU A 165 -75.80 -16.89 23.31
C LEU A 165 -76.58 -17.38 22.10
N ALA A 166 -75.93 -18.10 21.18
CA ALA A 166 -76.59 -18.71 20.04
C ALA A 166 -77.65 -19.73 20.50
N GLU A 167 -77.31 -20.63 21.43
CA GLU A 167 -78.24 -21.63 21.99
C GLU A 167 -79.51 -21.00 22.59
N LEU A 168 -79.42 -19.83 23.23
CA LEU A 168 -80.60 -19.11 23.76
C LEU A 168 -81.54 -18.58 22.67
N HIS A 169 -81.05 -18.41 21.45
CA HIS A 169 -81.82 -17.97 20.29
C HIS A 169 -82.28 -19.13 19.39
N LEU A 170 -81.87 -20.37 19.69
CA LEU A 170 -82.32 -21.56 18.99
C LEU A 170 -83.57 -22.12 19.68
N ASP A 171 -84.61 -22.44 18.91
CA ASP A 171 -85.89 -22.95 19.38
C ASP A 171 -86.12 -24.34 18.76
N ASN A 172 -85.52 -25.37 19.38
CA ASN A 172 -85.46 -26.74 18.88
C ASN A 172 -84.54 -26.91 17.64
N PRO A 173 -83.24 -26.57 17.74
CA PRO A 173 -82.30 -26.69 16.64
C PRO A 173 -82.01 -28.15 16.32
N ILE A 174 -81.75 -28.44 15.04
CA ILE A 174 -81.34 -29.78 14.62
C ILE A 174 -79.84 -29.89 14.38
N THR A 175 -79.25 -31.00 14.85
CA THR A 175 -77.84 -31.32 14.58
C THR A 175 -77.69 -32.09 13.28
N TYR A 176 -76.50 -32.01 12.66
CA TYR A 176 -76.17 -32.79 11.46
C TYR A 176 -76.39 -34.30 11.67
N THR A 177 -76.01 -34.82 12.84
CA THR A 177 -76.19 -36.23 13.20
C THR A 177 -77.66 -36.64 13.23
N GLU A 178 -78.55 -35.76 13.68
CA GLU A 178 -80.00 -36.02 13.72
C GLU A 178 -80.63 -35.98 12.33
N VAL A 179 -80.21 -35.07 11.45
CA VAL A 179 -80.62 -35.06 10.04
C VAL A 179 -80.17 -36.35 9.33
N ALA A 180 -78.92 -36.74 9.51
CA ALA A 180 -78.36 -37.95 8.91
C ALA A 180 -79.05 -39.22 9.40
N SER A 181 -79.39 -39.28 10.70
CA SER A 181 -80.08 -40.44 11.30
C SER A 181 -81.53 -40.56 10.87
N ALA A 182 -82.18 -39.44 10.52
CA ALA A 182 -83.56 -39.42 10.05
C ALA A 182 -83.71 -39.72 8.54
N ALA A 183 -82.61 -40.01 7.84
CA ALA A 183 -82.59 -40.33 6.41
C ALA A 183 -83.30 -39.29 5.51
N ILE A 184 -83.34 -38.02 5.94
CA ILE A 184 -83.99 -36.96 5.18
C ILE A 184 -83.15 -36.65 3.94
N THR A 185 -83.77 -36.72 2.77
CA THR A 185 -83.11 -36.42 1.51
C THR A 185 -83.10 -34.91 1.23
N TYR A 186 -82.21 -34.48 0.34
CA TYR A 186 -82.20 -33.09 -0.12
C TYR A 186 -83.52 -32.67 -0.79
N ALA A 187 -84.25 -33.61 -1.40
CA ALA A 187 -85.56 -33.36 -1.97
C ALA A 187 -86.59 -33.03 -0.88
N ASP A 188 -86.58 -33.78 0.23
CA ASP A 188 -87.48 -33.58 1.37
C ASP A 188 -87.25 -32.20 2.03
N LEU A 189 -85.98 -31.79 2.18
CA LEU A 189 -85.65 -30.46 2.73
C LEU A 189 -86.05 -29.32 1.78
N ARG A 190 -85.92 -29.52 0.47
CA ARG A 190 -86.30 -28.52 -0.54
C ARG A 190 -87.81 -28.29 -0.56
N ASP A 191 -88.59 -29.35 -0.40
CA ASP A 191 -90.05 -29.28 -0.47
C ASP A 191 -90.66 -28.59 0.77
N LEU A 192 -89.90 -28.43 1.87
CA LEU A 192 -90.28 -27.63 3.05
C LEU A 192 -90.28 -26.10 2.80
N ASN A 193 -89.70 -25.63 1.69
CA ASN A 193 -89.65 -24.21 1.27
C ASN A 193 -89.25 -23.23 2.40
N MET A 194 -88.30 -23.62 3.24
CA MET A 194 -87.83 -22.83 4.38
C MET A 194 -86.48 -22.17 4.12
N THR A 195 -86.19 -21.11 4.88
CA THR A 195 -84.87 -20.49 4.90
C THR A 195 -83.88 -21.30 5.73
N TYR A 196 -82.59 -21.18 5.42
CA TYR A 196 -81.53 -21.78 6.23
C TYR A 196 -81.56 -21.35 7.70
N THR A 197 -82.03 -20.12 7.97
CA THR A 197 -82.20 -19.60 9.34
C THR A 197 -83.32 -20.32 10.07
N GLU A 198 -84.45 -20.58 9.42
CA GLU A 198 -85.57 -21.34 10.01
C GLU A 198 -85.18 -22.80 10.28
N LEU A 199 -84.42 -23.42 9.38
CA LEU A 199 -83.86 -24.76 9.58
C LEU A 199 -82.89 -24.81 10.77
N ALA A 200 -82.04 -23.79 10.92
CA ALA A 200 -81.07 -23.74 12.01
C ALA A 200 -81.75 -23.51 13.36
N ILE A 201 -82.76 -22.64 13.43
CA ILE A 201 -83.44 -22.28 14.69
C ILE A 201 -84.41 -23.38 15.13
N LYS A 202 -85.20 -23.97 14.20
CA LYS A 202 -86.34 -24.86 14.51
C LYS A 202 -86.25 -26.26 13.90
N GLY A 203 -85.09 -26.67 13.41
CA GLY A 203 -84.95 -27.85 12.55
C GLY A 203 -85.55 -29.16 13.11
N LYS A 204 -85.57 -29.37 14.43
CA LYS A 204 -86.08 -30.62 15.03
C LYS A 204 -87.59 -30.77 14.92
N SER A 205 -88.37 -29.68 14.94
CA SER A 205 -89.82 -29.76 14.82
C SER A 205 -90.29 -30.30 13.46
N PHE A 206 -89.37 -30.40 12.49
CA PHE A 206 -89.67 -30.86 11.14
C PHE A 206 -89.25 -32.31 10.87
N ILE A 207 -88.43 -32.89 11.75
CA ILE A 207 -87.96 -34.28 11.63
C ILE A 207 -88.73 -35.24 12.55
N ASN A 208 -89.21 -34.77 13.72
CA ASN A 208 -90.06 -35.52 14.64
C ASN A 208 -91.25 -34.64 15.08
N PRO A 209 -92.42 -34.70 14.42
CA PRO A 209 -93.63 -34.02 14.89
C PRO A 209 -94.20 -34.63 16.18
#